data_AF-A0AAN1BLM2-F1
#
_entry.id   AF-A0AAN1BLM2-F1
#
_cell.length_a   1.000
_cell.length_b   1.000
_cell.length_c   1.000
_cell.angle_alpha   90.00
_cell.angle_beta   90.00
_cell.angle_gamma   90.00
#
_symmetry.space_group_name_H-M   'P 1'
#
loop_
_entity.id
_entity.type
_entity.pdbx_description
1 polymer ?
#
loop_
_entity_poly.entity_id
_entity_poly.type
_entity_poly.pdbx_seq_one_letter_code
_entity_poly.pdbx_strand_id
1 'polypeptide(L)'
;MQRSQTPIRELFDSLFNDPGVRPASILESSSLILMRELLSRTDHLGCISFLQAQAELTRGLLKQLPVDLRHTARPIGLTLRGNWMPTALKQSFLGLFLKLWCRVKFSSQKLAAEGI
;
A
#
# COMPACT_ATOMS: atom_id res chain seq x y z
N MET A 1 -16.51 -12.01 0.78
CA MET A 1 -16.60 -11.71 -0.67
C MET A 1 -16.36 -10.23 -0.91
N GLN A 2 -15.13 -9.82 -1.20
CA GLN A 2 -14.89 -8.48 -1.74
C GLN A 2 -15.06 -8.53 -3.26
N ARG A 3 -15.63 -7.46 -3.82
CA ARG A 3 -15.96 -7.34 -5.25
C ARG A 3 -14.70 -7.36 -6.11
N SER A 4 -14.82 -7.93 -7.30
CA SER A 4 -13.82 -8.03 -8.39
C SER A 4 -13.30 -6.69 -8.95
N GLN A 5 -13.34 -5.61 -8.16
CA GLN A 5 -13.16 -4.21 -8.59
C GLN A 5 -12.29 -3.42 -7.61
N THR A 6 -11.45 -4.08 -6.80
CA THR A 6 -10.51 -3.33 -5.95
C THR A 6 -9.26 -2.99 -6.77
N PRO A 7 -8.73 -1.75 -6.68
CA PRO A 7 -7.56 -1.36 -7.45
C PRO A 7 -6.33 -2.26 -7.21
N ILE A 8 -6.24 -2.88 -6.02
CA ILE A 8 -5.14 -3.81 -5.71
C ILE A 8 -5.30 -5.16 -6.41
N ARG A 9 -6.54 -5.61 -6.66
CA ARG A 9 -6.81 -6.85 -7.38
C ARG A 9 -6.49 -6.71 -8.85
N GLU A 10 -6.94 -5.63 -9.49
CA GLU A 10 -6.62 -5.34 -10.89
C GLU A 10 -5.10 -5.27 -11.12
N LEU A 11 -4.40 -4.62 -10.19
CA LEU A 11 -2.95 -4.56 -10.21
C LEU A 11 -2.31 -5.95 -10.05
N PHE A 12 -2.75 -6.75 -9.08
CA PHE A 12 -2.27 -8.11 -8.89
C PHE A 12 -2.48 -8.95 -10.15
N ASP A 13 -3.68 -8.92 -10.72
CA ASP A 13 -4.00 -9.65 -11.95
C ASP A 13 -3.09 -9.19 -13.10
N SER A 14 -2.77 -7.89 -13.19
CA SER A 14 -1.84 -7.37 -14.19
C SER A 14 -0.42 -7.93 -14.10
N LEU A 15 0.04 -8.33 -12.91
CA LEU A 15 1.35 -8.96 -12.70
C LEU A 15 1.39 -10.41 -13.22
N PHE A 16 0.24 -11.06 -13.35
CA PHE A 16 0.10 -12.47 -13.72
C PHE A 16 -0.74 -12.66 -14.99
N ASN A 17 -0.74 -11.67 -15.88
CA ASN A 17 -1.48 -11.72 -17.15
C ASN A 17 -0.99 -12.84 -18.08
N ASP A 18 0.28 -13.24 -17.98
CA ASP A 18 0.83 -14.34 -18.76
C ASP A 18 0.28 -15.69 -18.28
N PRO A 19 -0.30 -16.52 -19.19
CA PRO A 19 -1.00 -17.75 -18.81
C PRO A 19 -0.11 -18.82 -18.15
N GLY A 20 1.21 -18.74 -18.31
CA GLY A 20 2.17 -19.65 -17.68
C GLY A 20 2.61 -19.26 -16.26
N VAL A 21 2.20 -18.09 -15.75
CA VAL A 21 2.76 -17.49 -14.52
C VAL A 21 1.72 -17.37 -13.40
N ARG A 22 0.48 -17.84 -13.63
CA ARG A 22 -0.59 -17.72 -12.63
C ARG A 22 -0.29 -18.52 -11.35
N PRO A 23 -0.44 -17.92 -10.15
CA PRO A 23 -0.28 -18.65 -8.90
C PRO A 23 -1.31 -19.77 -8.76
N ALA A 24 -0.87 -20.93 -8.29
CA ALA A 24 -1.74 -22.09 -8.07
C ALA A 24 -2.68 -21.94 -6.87
N SER A 25 -2.29 -21.13 -5.88
CA SER A 25 -3.04 -20.87 -4.65
C SER A 25 -3.04 -19.37 -4.36
N ILE A 26 -4.23 -18.80 -4.17
CA ILE A 26 -4.41 -17.37 -3.88
C ILE A 26 -5.26 -17.26 -2.62
N LEU A 27 -4.75 -16.50 -1.64
CA LEU A 27 -5.46 -16.13 -0.43
C LEU A 27 -5.61 -14.62 -0.38
N GLU A 28 -6.83 -14.16 -0.11
CA GLU A 28 -7.14 -12.73 -0.04
C GLU A 28 -7.56 -12.33 1.36
N SER A 29 -6.90 -11.32 1.91
CA SER A 29 -7.27 -10.71 3.19
C SER A 29 -6.87 -9.25 3.23
N SER A 30 -7.71 -8.41 3.84
CA SER A 30 -7.36 -7.03 4.17
C SER A 30 -6.54 -6.93 5.47
N SER A 31 -6.35 -8.04 6.19
CA SER A 31 -5.63 -8.07 7.46
C SER A 31 -4.14 -8.29 7.23
N LEU A 32 -3.34 -7.24 7.44
CA LEU A 32 -1.88 -7.34 7.45
C LEU A 32 -1.38 -8.32 8.53
N ILE A 33 -2.06 -8.38 9.68
CA ILE A 33 -1.68 -9.28 10.77
C ILE A 33 -1.87 -10.74 10.33
N LEU A 34 -3.00 -11.06 9.70
CA LEU A 34 -3.23 -12.41 9.17
C LEU A 34 -2.21 -12.75 8.08
N MET A 35 -1.98 -11.82 7.15
CA MET A 35 -0.98 -12.01 6.09
C MET A 35 0.40 -12.31 6.68
N ARG A 36 0.85 -11.52 7.65
CA ARG A 36 2.14 -11.72 8.34
C ARG A 36 2.24 -13.08 9.02
N GLU A 37 1.22 -13.48 9.77
CA GLU A 37 1.19 -14.79 10.45
C GLU A 37 1.11 -15.96 9.49
N LEU A 38 0.55 -15.76 8.29
CA LEU A 38 0.48 -16.79 7.27
C LEU A 38 1.83 -16.92 6.54
N LEU A 39 2.46 -15.81 6.20
CA LEU A 39 3.78 -15.78 5.54
C LEU A 39 4.89 -16.31 6.45
N SER A 40 4.73 -16.24 7.77
CA SER A 40 5.70 -16.83 8.71
C SER A 40 5.59 -18.35 8.83
N ARG A 41 4.51 -18.97 8.34
CA ARG A 41 4.22 -20.40 8.48
C ARG A 41 4.10 -21.13 7.15
N THR A 42 4.17 -20.43 6.02
CA THR A 42 3.95 -21.01 4.69
C THR A 42 4.87 -20.36 3.66
N ASP A 43 5.02 -21.00 2.50
CA ASP A 43 5.82 -20.48 1.38
C ASP A 43 5.01 -19.54 0.46
N HIS A 44 3.94 -18.92 0.97
CA HIS A 44 3.20 -17.93 0.20
C HIS A 44 4.02 -16.63 0.03
N LEU A 45 3.67 -15.85 -0.99
CA LEU A 45 4.15 -14.49 -1.16
C LEU A 45 3.02 -13.51 -0.85
N GLY A 46 3.37 -12.39 -0.21
CA GLY A 46 2.44 -11.31 0.10
C GLY A 46 2.53 -10.18 -0.92
N CYS A 47 1.38 -9.67 -1.36
CA CYS A 47 1.29 -8.44 -2.15
C CYS A 47 0.53 -7.37 -1.36
N ILE A 48 1.22 -6.32 -0.93
CA ILE A 48 0.64 -5.23 -0.14
C ILE A 48 1.31 -3.89 -0.47
N SER A 49 0.63 -2.78 -0.18
CA SER A 49 1.27 -1.45 -0.27
C SER A 49 2.48 -1.36 0.66
N PHE A 50 3.58 -0.83 0.14
CA PHE A 50 4.79 -0.57 0.91
C PHE A 50 4.52 0.22 2.20
N LEU A 51 3.67 1.25 2.14
CA LEU A 51 3.32 2.06 3.31
C LEU A 51 2.59 1.26 4.40
N GLN A 52 1.81 0.25 4.01
CA GLN A 52 1.13 -0.63 4.97
C GLN A 52 2.12 -1.61 5.60
N ALA A 53 3.10 -2.11 4.83
CA ALA A 53 4.11 -3.06 5.31
C ALA A 53 5.25 -2.41 6.10
N GLN A 54 5.41 -1.08 6.03
CA GLN A 54 6.58 -0.36 6.57
C GLN A 54 6.92 -0.73 8.02
N ALA A 55 5.91 -0.82 8.90
CA ALA A 55 6.13 -1.20 10.30
C ALA A 55 6.67 -2.62 10.45
N GLU A 56 6.16 -3.57 9.66
CA GLU A 56 6.57 -4.97 9.69
C GLU A 56 7.97 -5.16 9.09
N LEU A 57 8.28 -4.44 8.00
CA LEU A 57 9.62 -4.39 7.40
C LEU A 57 10.65 -3.84 8.38
N THR A 58 10.33 -2.71 9.04
CA THR A 58 11.23 -2.05 10.00
C THR A 58 11.51 -2.95 11.21
N ARG A 59 10.54 -3.77 11.61
CA ARG A 59 10.67 -4.74 12.71
C ARG A 59 11.31 -6.06 12.29
N GLY A 60 11.62 -6.25 11.00
CA GLY A 60 12.17 -7.50 10.48
C GLY A 60 11.17 -8.67 10.48
N LEU A 61 9.87 -8.38 10.60
CA LEU A 61 8.80 -9.40 10.62
C LEU A 61 8.38 -9.83 9.21
N LEU A 62 8.65 -8.98 8.22
CA LEU A 62 8.52 -9.29 6.80
C LEU A 62 9.80 -8.85 6.08
N LYS A 63 10.06 -9.47 4.93
CA LYS A 63 11.16 -9.08 4.03
C LYS A 63 10.60 -8.73 2.66
N GLN A 64 11.04 -7.60 2.11
CA GLN A 64 10.71 -7.20 0.76
C GLN A 64 11.52 -8.05 -0.24
N LEU A 65 10.85 -8.52 -1.29
CA LEU A 65 11.52 -9.17 -2.42
C LEU A 65 12.08 -8.12 -3.40
N PRO A 66 13.23 -8.38 -4.04
CA PRO A 66 13.86 -7.45 -4.97
C PRO A 66 13.17 -7.46 -6.35
N VAL A 67 11.90 -7.06 -6.38
CA VAL A 67 11.06 -6.99 -7.58
C VAL A 67 10.66 -5.53 -7.82
N ASP A 68 10.90 -5.02 -9.03
CA ASP A 68 10.52 -3.64 -9.39
C ASP A 68 9.03 -3.53 -9.65
N LEU A 69 8.31 -2.99 -8.67
CA LEU A 69 6.88 -2.72 -8.72
C LEU A 69 6.58 -1.22 -8.72
N ARG A 70 7.50 -0.34 -9.15
CA ARG A 70 7.29 1.12 -9.12
C ARG A 70 6.09 1.56 -9.97
N HIS A 71 5.80 0.86 -11.06
CA HIS A 71 4.63 1.09 -11.90
C HIS A 71 3.29 0.90 -11.17
N THR A 72 3.31 0.22 -10.02
CA THR A 72 2.14 0.00 -9.17
C THR A 72 1.82 1.16 -8.21
N ALA A 73 2.69 2.17 -8.17
CA ALA A 73 2.53 3.30 -7.27
C ALA A 73 1.27 4.10 -7.64
N ARG A 74 0.42 4.37 -6.65
CA ARG A 74 -0.78 5.19 -6.79
C ARG A 74 -0.69 6.48 -5.97
N PRO A 75 -1.21 7.61 -6.47
CA PRO A 75 -1.27 8.82 -5.68
C PRO A 75 -2.21 8.61 -4.48
N ILE A 76 -1.75 9.06 -3.31
CA ILE A 76 -2.58 9.17 -2.11
C ILE A 76 -2.92 10.64 -1.96
N GLY A 77 -4.22 10.94 -1.95
CA GLY A 77 -4.77 12.29 -1.88
C GLY A 77 -5.95 12.38 -0.94
N LEU A 78 -6.56 13.56 -0.90
CA LEU A 78 -7.75 13.84 -0.11
C LEU A 78 -8.95 14.01 -1.04
N THR A 79 -10.04 13.32 -0.72
CA THR A 79 -11.32 13.51 -1.39
C THR A 79 -12.23 14.32 -0.47
N LEU A 80 -12.66 15.49 -0.94
CA LEU A 80 -13.59 16.36 -0.22
C LEU A 80 -14.94 16.36 -0.95
N ARG A 81 -16.03 16.50 -0.20
CA ARG A 81 -17.35 16.69 -0.79
C ARG A 81 -17.41 18.08 -1.43
N GLY A 82 -17.84 18.18 -2.69
CA GLY A 82 -17.77 19.44 -3.46
C GLY A 82 -18.53 20.64 -2.85
N ASN A 83 -19.63 20.38 -2.13
CA ASN A 83 -20.39 21.40 -1.39
C ASN A 83 -20.13 21.36 0.13
N TRP A 84 -18.95 20.89 0.54
CA TRP A 84 -18.59 20.83 1.94
C TRP A 84 -18.27 22.23 2.48
N MET A 85 -18.96 22.63 3.54
CA MET A 85 -18.66 23.83 4.32
C MET A 85 -17.95 23.40 5.62
N PRO A 86 -16.60 23.29 5.63
CA PRO A 86 -15.87 22.89 6.81
C PRO A 86 -15.97 23.96 7.89
N THR A 87 -16.18 23.52 9.14
CA THR A 87 -16.04 24.38 10.32
C THR A 87 -14.59 24.89 10.45
N ALA A 88 -14.37 25.96 11.22
CA ALA A 88 -13.03 26.51 11.45
C ALA A 88 -12.02 25.46 11.93
N LEU A 89 -12.45 24.52 12.79
CA LEU A 89 -11.63 23.40 13.24
C LEU A 89 -11.23 22.46 12.08
N LYS A 90 -12.17 22.12 11.20
CA LYS A 90 -11.93 21.25 10.04
C LYS A 90 -10.97 21.91 9.04
N GLN A 91 -11.09 23.21 8.82
CA GLN A 91 -10.16 23.98 7.98
C GLN A 91 -8.76 24.01 8.58
N SER A 92 -8.66 24.28 9.88
CA SER A 92 -7.39 24.30 10.61
C SER A 92 -6.69 22.94 10.57
N PHE A 93 -7.46 21.86 10.79
CA PHE A 93 -6.97 20.49 10.68
C PHE A 93 -6.45 20.18 9.26
N LEU A 94 -7.22 20.49 8.22
CA LEU A 94 -6.82 20.25 6.83
C LEU A 94 -5.54 21.02 6.47
N GLY A 95 -5.44 22.28 6.90
CA GLY A 95 -4.25 23.10 6.70
C GLY A 95 -3.00 22.52 7.39
N LEU A 96 -3.14 22.04 8.63
CA LEU A 96 -2.03 21.40 9.35
C LEU A 96 -1.65 20.06 8.72
N PHE A 97 -2.65 19.23 8.38
CA PHE A 97 -2.45 17.94 7.73
C PHE A 97 -1.67 18.09 6.42
N LEU A 98 -2.09 19.00 5.53
CA LEU A 98 -1.41 19.23 4.25
C LEU A 98 0.02 19.75 4.43
N LYS A 99 0.26 20.63 5.41
CA LYS A 99 1.62 21.10 5.74
C LYS A 99 2.53 19.93 6.17
N LEU A 100 2.04 19.05 7.04
CA LEU A 100 2.78 17.87 7.50
C LEU A 100 2.99 16.86 6.36
N TRP A 101 1.96 16.63 5.54
CA TRP A 101 2.01 15.72 4.41
C TRP A 101 3.09 16.09 3.39
N CYS A 102 3.20 17.38 3.03
CA CYS A 102 4.25 17.87 2.14
C CYS A 102 5.66 17.58 2.69
N ARG A 103 5.84 17.65 4.01
CA ARG A 103 7.12 17.37 4.67
C ARG A 103 7.46 15.87 4.66
N VAL A 104 6.49 15.00 4.91
CA VAL A 104 6.69 13.54 4.91
C VAL A 104 6.96 13.00 3.50
N LYS A 105 6.24 13.50 2.48
CA LYS A 105 6.49 13.15 1.06
C LYS A 105 7.94 13.39 0.64
N PHE A 106 8.54 14.49 1.08
CA PHE A 106 9.93 14.83 0.78
C PHE A 106 10.94 13.87 1.42
N SER A 107 10.60 13.31 2.59
CA SER A 107 11.46 12.36 3.32
C SER A 107 11.35 10.93 2.80
N SER A 108 10.13 10.46 2.47
CA SER A 108 9.94 9.11 1.91
C SER A 108 10.53 8.94 0.51
N GLN A 109 10.59 10.00 -0.31
CA GLN A 109 11.23 9.91 -1.62
C GLN A 109 12.75 9.82 -1.55
N LYS A 110 13.39 10.36 -0.49
CA LYS A 110 14.82 10.12 -0.23
C LYS A 110 15.11 8.65 0.11
N LEU A 111 14.30 8.07 1.01
CA LEU A 111 14.45 6.66 1.41
C LEU A 111 14.21 5.67 0.25
N ALA A 112 13.28 5.98 -0.67
CA ALA A 112 13.06 5.17 -1.86
C ALA A 112 14.15 5.34 -2.94
N ALA A 113 14.91 6.43 -2.90
CA ALA A 113 16.02 6.70 -3.82
C ALA A 113 17.37 6.12 -3.34
N GLU A 114 17.51 5.84 -2.04
CA GLU A 114 18.75 5.38 -1.41
C GLU A 114 18.89 3.86 -1.28
N GLY A 115 17.96 3.07 -1.86
CA GLY A 115 18.16 1.65 -2.14
C GLY A 115 18.66 0.81 -0.95
N ILE A 116 17.78 0.55 0.01
CA ILE A 116 17.91 -0.57 0.96
C ILE A 116 16.77 -1.53 0.70
#